data_AF-A0A0M7MMR1-F1
#
_entry.id   AF-A0A0M7MMR1-F1
#
_cell.length_a   1.000
_cell.length_b   1.000
_cell.length_c   1.000
_cell.angle_alpha   90.00
_cell.angle_beta   90.00
_cell.angle_gamma   90.00
#
_symmetry.space_group_name_H-M   'P 1'
#
loop_
_entity.id
_entity.type
_entity.pdbx_description
1 polymer ?
#
loop_
_entity_poly.entity_id
_entity_poly.type
_entity_poly.pdbx_seq_one_letter_code
_entity_poly.pdbx_strand_id
1 'polypeptide(L)'
;MLAYVSWEDDHRPINYDHAMAVEAMHAALPWHERMVVIAEYPQKNAKFGNLDAKTRIKTARAWIATTTGVALSENEYKLYLGLFRDQVERRLA
;
A
#
# COMPACT_ATOMS: atom_id res chain seq x y z
N MET A 1 7.90 -16.13 -15.85
CA MET A 1 7.66 -14.70 -15.54
C MET A 1 6.33 -14.33 -16.17
N LEU A 2 5.30 -14.08 -15.36
CA LEU A 2 4.02 -13.61 -15.91
C LEU A 2 4.19 -12.13 -16.27
N ALA A 3 3.87 -11.80 -17.52
CA ALA A 3 3.90 -10.43 -18.03
C ALA A 3 2.92 -9.55 -17.24
N TYR A 4 3.29 -8.30 -16.99
CA TYR A 4 2.40 -7.31 -16.37
C TYR A 4 1.18 -7.08 -17.28
N VAL A 5 -0.02 -7.34 -16.76
CA VAL A 5 -1.30 -7.06 -17.43
C VAL A 5 -1.85 -5.76 -16.86
N SER A 6 -2.25 -4.83 -17.74
CA SER A 6 -2.93 -3.59 -17.34
C SER A 6 -4.22 -3.92 -16.60
N TRP A 7 -4.58 -3.17 -15.56
CA TRP A 7 -5.82 -3.40 -14.79
C TRP A 7 -7.09 -3.16 -15.62
N GLU A 8 -6.99 -2.43 -16.73
CA GLU A 8 -8.07 -2.27 -17.72
C GLU A 8 -8.33 -3.58 -18.51
N ASP A 9 -7.28 -4.41 -18.66
CA ASP A 9 -7.31 -5.70 -19.36
C ASP A 9 -7.37 -6.92 -18.40
N ASP A 10 -7.26 -6.69 -17.07
CA ASP A 10 -7.45 -7.74 -16.07
C ASP A 10 -8.94 -7.93 -15.79
N HIS A 11 -9.59 -8.67 -16.69
CA HIS A 11 -11.01 -9.03 -16.60
C HIS A 11 -11.34 -10.03 -15.48
N ARG A 12 -10.42 -10.29 -14.54
CA ARG A 12 -10.76 -11.07 -13.35
C ARG A 12 -11.81 -10.31 -12.55
N PRO A 13 -12.94 -10.94 -12.18
CA PRO A 13 -13.91 -10.29 -11.33
C PRO A 13 -13.22 -9.83 -10.05
N ILE A 14 -13.37 -8.54 -9.72
CA ILE A 14 -12.92 -8.01 -8.43
C ILE A 14 -13.53 -8.92 -7.36
N ASN A 15 -12.69 -9.60 -6.59
CA ASN A 15 -13.16 -10.33 -5.43
C ASN A 15 -13.59 -9.27 -4.39
N TYR A 16 -14.87 -8.91 -4.45
CA TYR A 16 -15.45 -7.81 -3.69
C TYR A 16 -15.30 -8.06 -2.18
N ASP A 17 -15.51 -9.31 -1.75
CA ASP A 17 -15.35 -9.70 -0.35
C ASP A 17 -13.90 -9.55 0.12
N HIS A 18 -12.93 -9.94 -0.73
CA HIS A 18 -11.52 -9.71 -0.47
C HIS A 18 -11.19 -8.21 -0.40
N ALA A 19 -11.69 -7.41 -1.33
CA ALA A 19 -11.45 -5.96 -1.35
C ALA A 19 -12.04 -5.26 -0.12
N MET A 20 -13.26 -5.63 0.29
CA MET A 20 -13.92 -5.11 1.49
C MET A 20 -13.20 -5.50 2.77
N ALA A 21 -12.69 -6.74 2.86
CA ALA A 21 -11.91 -7.18 4.00
C ALA A 21 -10.57 -6.43 4.11
N VAL A 22 -9.87 -6.24 2.98
CA VAL A 22 -8.63 -5.46 2.94
C VAL A 22 -8.89 -3.99 3.31
N GLU A 23 -9.98 -3.39 2.83
CA GLU A 23 -10.37 -2.02 3.17
C GLU A 23 -10.66 -1.87 4.67
N ALA A 24 -11.38 -2.81 5.27
CA ALA A 24 -11.65 -2.81 6.71
C ALA A 24 -10.36 -2.93 7.55
N MET A 25 -9.42 -3.78 7.11
CA MET A 25 -8.10 -3.92 7.74
C MET A 25 -7.27 -2.64 7.59
N HIS A 26 -7.30 -2.00 6.42
CA HIS A 26 -6.65 -0.70 6.21
C HIS A 26 -7.24 0.38 7.12
N ALA A 27 -8.56 0.46 7.23
CA ALA A 27 -9.24 1.45 8.05
C ALA A 27 -8.90 1.35 9.54
N ALA A 28 -8.55 0.15 10.03
CA ALA A 28 -8.19 -0.11 11.42
C ALA A 28 -6.75 0.32 11.79
N LEU A 29 -5.87 0.57 10.80
CA LEU A 29 -4.49 0.95 11.07
C LEU A 29 -4.36 2.42 11.55
N PRO A 30 -3.34 2.75 12.35
CA PRO A 30 -2.93 4.13 12.61
C PRO A 30 -2.69 4.90 11.31
N TRP A 31 -3.01 6.20 11.30
CA TRP A 31 -3.03 6.99 10.05
C TRP A 31 -1.69 6.97 9.28
N HIS A 32 -0.56 7.02 9.97
CA HIS A 32 0.76 6.97 9.33
C HIS A 32 1.05 5.61 8.67
N GLU A 33 0.58 4.50 9.26
CA GLU A 33 0.68 3.15 8.69
C GLU A 33 -0.26 2.99 7.49
N ARG A 34 -1.47 3.57 7.56
CA ARG A 34 -2.40 3.64 6.41
C ARG A 34 -1.76 4.32 5.22
N MET A 35 -1.02 5.39 5.45
CA MET A 35 -0.33 6.13 4.40
C MET A 35 0.82 5.34 3.77
N VAL A 36 1.50 4.47 4.53
CA VAL A 36 2.49 3.50 3.98
C VAL A 36 1.80 2.60 2.96
N VAL A 37 0.66 2.01 3.33
CA VAL A 37 -0.11 1.14 2.45
C VAL A 37 -0.58 1.92 1.21
N ILE A 38 -1.18 3.11 1.38
CA ILE A 38 -1.65 3.97 0.28
C ILE A 38 -0.54 4.25 -0.74
N ALA A 39 0.68 4.54 -0.27
CA ALA A 39 1.78 4.85 -1.16
C ALA A 39 2.21 3.66 -2.02
N GLU A 40 2.00 2.42 -1.56
CA GLU A 40 2.34 1.19 -2.29
C GLU A 40 1.22 0.66 -3.19
N TYR A 41 0.05 1.32 -3.21
CA TYR A 41 -1.02 1.09 -4.19
C TYR A 41 -1.11 2.26 -5.18
N PRO A 42 -0.10 2.44 -6.06
CA PRO A 42 0.03 3.58 -6.95
C PRO A 42 -1.14 3.75 -7.94
N GLN A 43 -1.86 2.67 -8.24
CA GLN A 43 -3.04 2.68 -9.10
C GLN A 43 -4.15 3.62 -8.61
N LYS A 44 -4.29 3.81 -7.30
CA LYS A 44 -5.27 4.73 -6.70
C LYS A 44 -4.68 6.11 -6.36
N ASN A 45 -3.38 6.30 -6.57
CA ASN A 45 -2.69 7.51 -6.16
C ASN A 45 -1.62 7.92 -7.17
N ALA A 46 -2.03 8.78 -8.12
CA ALA A 46 -1.19 9.27 -9.22
C ALA A 46 0.14 9.87 -8.75
N LYS A 47 0.20 10.39 -7.51
CA LYS A 47 1.42 10.88 -6.86
C LYS A 47 2.55 9.84 -6.82
N PHE A 48 2.21 8.56 -6.75
CA PHE A 48 3.16 7.45 -6.67
C PHE A 48 3.19 6.58 -7.94
N GLY A 49 2.25 6.80 -8.87
CA GLY A 49 2.03 6.08 -10.13
C GLY A 49 3.30 5.80 -10.94
N ASN A 50 4.10 6.85 -11.16
CA ASN A 50 5.25 6.82 -12.06
C ASN A 50 6.60 6.73 -11.33
N LEU A 51 6.59 6.47 -10.02
CA LEU A 51 7.81 6.42 -9.21
C LEU A 51 8.35 4.99 -9.12
N ASP A 52 9.66 4.84 -9.31
CA ASP A 52 10.36 3.60 -8.98
C ASP A 52 10.25 3.30 -7.47
N ALA A 53 10.46 2.05 -7.07
CA ALA A 53 10.26 1.62 -5.69
C ALA A 53 11.07 2.43 -4.67
N LYS A 54 12.33 2.79 -4.98
CA LYS A 54 13.20 3.53 -4.06
C LYS A 54 12.73 4.98 -3.92
N THR A 55 12.40 5.62 -5.04
CA THR A 55 11.87 7.00 -5.04
C THR A 55 10.50 7.07 -4.39
N ARG A 56 9.64 6.07 -4.60
CA ARG A 56 8.33 5.98 -3.97
C ARG A 56 8.43 5.92 -2.45
N ILE A 57 9.26 5.03 -1.90
CA ILE A 57 9.49 4.93 -0.45
C ILE A 57 9.99 6.26 0.12
N LYS A 58 10.96 6.91 -0.55
CA LYS A 58 11.47 8.21 -0.11
C LYS A 58 10.38 9.29 -0.10
N THR A 59 9.63 9.40 -1.18
CA THR A 59 8.53 10.37 -1.32
C THR A 59 7.40 10.09 -0.33
N ALA A 60 7.08 8.82 -0.11
CA ALA A 60 6.06 8.39 0.84
C ALA A 60 6.44 8.76 2.27
N ARG A 61 7.68 8.49 2.68
CA ARG A 61 8.18 8.86 4.01
C ARG A 61 8.16 10.36 4.24
N ALA A 62 8.57 11.15 3.24
CA ALA A 62 8.49 12.61 3.32
C ALA A 62 7.03 13.10 3.41
N TRP A 63 6.13 12.48 2.65
CA TRP A 63 4.71 12.78 2.68
C TRP A 63 4.07 12.42 4.04
N ILE A 64 4.44 11.29 4.63
CA ILE A 64 3.98 10.87 5.96
C ILE A 64 4.46 11.88 7.01
N ALA A 65 5.76 12.19 7.03
CA ALA A 65 6.33 13.14 7.98
C ALA A 65 5.66 14.52 7.92
N THR A 66 5.42 15.02 6.71
CA THR A 66 4.75 16.33 6.51
C THR A 66 3.27 16.32 6.89
N THR A 67 2.58 15.18 6.73
CA THR A 67 1.14 15.07 6.99
C THR A 67 0.83 14.75 8.45
N THR A 68 1.66 13.93 9.10
CA THR A 68 1.38 13.38 10.44
C THR A 68 2.36 13.84 11.51
N GLY A 69 3.49 14.46 11.12
CA GLY A 69 4.61 14.75 12.01
C GLY A 69 5.47 13.54 12.35
N VAL A 70 5.10 12.33 11.91
CA VAL A 70 5.85 11.09 12.21
C VAL A 70 6.93 10.85 11.16
N ALA A 71 8.19 10.88 11.59
CA ALA A 71 9.33 10.58 10.72
C ALA A 71 9.66 9.08 10.77
N LEU A 72 9.27 8.34 9.72
CA LEU A 72 9.61 6.92 9.58
C LEU A 72 11.00 6.74 8.97
N SER A 73 11.77 5.77 9.47
CA SER A 73 12.92 5.19 8.78
C SER A 73 12.48 4.31 7.60
N GLU A 74 13.43 3.96 6.73
CA GLU A 74 13.13 3.03 5.63
C GLU A 74 12.81 1.62 6.16
N ASN A 75 13.44 1.21 7.26
CA ASN A 75 13.19 -0.10 7.87
C ASN A 75 11.81 -0.17 8.51
N GLU A 76 11.38 0.86 9.25
CA GLU A 76 10.02 0.93 9.82
C GLU A 76 8.96 0.93 8.71
N TYR A 77 9.19 1.69 7.63
CA TYR A 77 8.30 1.68 6.47
C TYR A 77 8.13 0.27 5.89
N LYS A 78 9.24 -0.44 5.66
CA LYS A 78 9.21 -1.83 5.14
C LYS A 78 8.58 -2.80 6.14
N LEU A 79 8.82 -2.62 7.43
CA LEU A 79 8.23 -3.43 8.48
C LEU A 79 6.72 -3.30 8.50
N TYR A 80 6.18 -2.08 8.52
CA TYR A 80 4.73 -1.85 8.52
C TYR A 80 4.07 -2.39 7.24
N LEU A 81 4.73 -2.20 6.09
CA LEU A 81 4.25 -2.77 4.84
C LEU A 81 4.20 -4.31 4.88
N GLY A 82 5.25 -4.94 5.42
CA GLY A 82 5.31 -6.40 5.60
C GLY A 82 4.25 -6.92 6.55
N LEU A 83 4.11 -6.29 7.73
CA LEU A 83 3.11 -6.67 8.74
C LEU A 83 1.69 -6.61 8.17
N PHE A 84 1.36 -5.57 7.39
CA PHE A 84 0.04 -5.48 6.77
C PHE A 84 -0.19 -6.59 5.74
N ARG A 85 0.80 -6.90 4.90
CA ARG A 85 0.71 -8.01 3.93
C ARG A 85 0.52 -9.35 4.62
N ASP A 86 1.32 -9.65 5.64
CA ASP A 86 1.23 -10.88 6.42
C ASP A 86 -0.16 -11.00 7.09
N GLN A 87 -0.70 -9.88 7.59
CA GLN A 87 -2.02 -9.87 8.22
C GLN A 87 -3.13 -10.17 7.19
N VAL A 88 -3.06 -9.57 6.00
CA VAL A 88 -4.00 -9.81 4.91
C VAL A 88 -3.94 -11.27 4.47
N GLU A 89 -2.74 -11.80 4.25
CA GLU A 89 -2.53 -13.21 3.89
C GLU A 89 -3.12 -14.15 4.94
N ARG A 90 -2.86 -13.94 6.23
CA ARG A 90 -3.42 -14.79 7.29
C ARG A 90 -4.94 -14.73 7.41
N ARG A 91 -5.55 -13.57 7.10
CA ARG A 91 -6.99 -13.36 7.29
C ARG A 91 -7.81 -13.87 6.12
N LEU A 92 -7.21 -13.96 4.93
CA LEU A 92 -7.85 -14.28 3.66
C LEU A 92 -7.34 -15.58 3.00
N ALA A 93 -6.44 -16.31 3.68
CA ALA A 93 -6.02 -17.67 3.32
C ALA A 93 -7.08 -18.73 3.62
#